data_AF-A0A2R6H0Z7-F1
#
_entry.id   AF-A0A2R6H0Z7-F1
#
_cell.length_a   1.000
_cell.length_b   1.000
_cell.length_c   1.000
_cell.angle_alpha   90.00
_cell.angle_beta   90.00
_cell.angle_gamma   90.00
#
_symmetry.space_group_name_H-M   'P 1'
#
loop_
_entity.id
_entity.type
_entity.pdbx_description
1 polymer ?
#
loop_
_entity_poly.entity_id
_entity_poly.type
_entity_poly.pdbx_seq_one_letter_code
_entity_poly.pdbx_strand_id
1 'polypeptide(L)'
;MTEHTASAGEEFPEPRGEGSVEVVGTAHVSEQSVEEVERTLEERRPDIVAVELDEGRYRQMQGETPEDLDASDLLRGNTVFQFLAYWMLSYIQARLGDRFDVDPGADMKAAIDTAEELGLGLALVDRDIQTTVQRFWARLTAGEKLTLLASLLAEMGPPLTVGLTIGAVFGGAIAVVAGAFLGTILLPAGGFGGAIPGGLVGLLDTLLVVVTASLVVGLPLAVLLARLGGDAEDVEAFDIEQMTDTDVVSAMMEEFRQFSPGGAAALIDERDAFIAHRLLELRDGGYHVVAIVGAGHREGIERYLERPDELPPMSTLVGTESGGRFSLYELVGYTIGLAFLVFFGLLVLGGASRTILLELFVALVVVNAVCAGGLAKLAGAHWTSAATAGLFGWLTSLFPLLAAGWFAGYVELRYISVNVGDIATLNEILGDEEAPIGDLLARMRAVPLFRLILIVALANVGSAIASYVFFPLLLPYIAADIGGIDGVTRLLWAGIEQGARILVGVV
;
A
#
# COMPACT_ATOMS: atom_id res chain seq x y z
N MET A 1 -29.60 -20.11 -10.17
CA MET A 1 -29.29 -19.93 -11.59
C MET A 1 -28.02 -19.11 -11.61
N THR A 2 -26.90 -19.83 -11.57
CA THR A 2 -25.57 -19.34 -11.19
C THR A 2 -24.84 -18.85 -12.43
N GLU A 3 -24.81 -17.53 -12.62
CA GLU A 3 -23.85 -16.86 -13.50
C GLU A 3 -22.50 -16.84 -12.79
N HIS A 4 -21.60 -17.79 -13.07
CA HIS A 4 -20.15 -17.67 -12.78
C HIS A 4 -19.26 -18.66 -13.55
N THR A 5 -19.75 -19.23 -14.66
CA THR A 5 -18.94 -20.01 -15.60
C THR A 5 -18.54 -19.12 -16.77
N ALA A 6 -17.61 -18.20 -16.52
CA ALA A 6 -16.86 -17.55 -17.58
C ALA A 6 -15.42 -18.07 -17.48
N SER A 7 -15.10 -19.08 -18.29
CA SER A 7 -13.72 -19.48 -18.60
C SER A 7 -13.49 -19.07 -20.05
N ALA A 8 -12.36 -18.42 -20.31
CA ALA A 8 -11.98 -17.96 -21.63
C ALA A 8 -11.80 -19.16 -22.58
N GLY A 9 -12.36 -19.02 -23.80
CA GLY A 9 -11.99 -19.81 -24.98
C GLY A 9 -12.70 -21.17 -25.14
N GLU A 10 -13.68 -21.20 -26.05
CA GLU A 10 -14.33 -22.39 -26.66
C GLU A 10 -15.34 -23.19 -25.81
N GLU A 11 -16.40 -23.67 -26.49
CA GLU A 11 -17.39 -24.61 -25.93
C GLU A 11 -16.66 -25.85 -25.44
N PHE A 12 -16.72 -26.15 -24.14
CA PHE A 12 -16.21 -27.41 -23.61
C PHE A 12 -16.78 -28.58 -24.42
N PRO A 13 -15.98 -29.60 -24.75
CA PRO A 13 -16.45 -30.77 -25.48
C PRO A 13 -17.63 -31.45 -24.76
N GLU A 14 -18.41 -32.29 -25.45
CA GLU A 14 -19.47 -33.03 -24.75
C GLU A 14 -18.87 -34.08 -23.80
N PRO A 15 -19.35 -34.18 -22.55
CA PRO A 15 -18.80 -35.09 -21.55
C PRO A 15 -19.00 -36.55 -21.96
N ARG A 16 -17.98 -37.38 -21.75
CA ARG A 16 -17.91 -38.75 -22.29
C ARG A 16 -18.18 -39.86 -21.27
N GLY A 17 -18.42 -39.54 -20.00
CA GLY A 17 -18.70 -40.55 -18.97
C GLY A 17 -18.48 -40.05 -17.54
N GLU A 18 -18.00 -40.94 -16.67
CA GLU A 18 -17.54 -40.57 -15.32
C GLU A 18 -16.26 -39.74 -15.44
N GLY A 19 -16.28 -38.51 -14.93
CA GLY A 19 -15.14 -37.60 -14.99
C GLY A 19 -14.00 -38.02 -14.05
N SER A 20 -12.79 -37.56 -14.37
CA SER A 20 -11.59 -37.82 -13.58
C SER A 20 -10.68 -36.59 -13.57
N VAL A 21 -9.88 -36.45 -12.51
CA VAL A 21 -8.87 -35.38 -12.41
C VAL A 21 -7.51 -36.02 -12.15
N GLU A 22 -6.53 -35.71 -12.98
CA GLU A 22 -5.11 -36.02 -12.77
C GLU A 22 -4.36 -34.71 -12.52
N VAL A 23 -3.64 -34.61 -11.40
CA VAL A 23 -2.91 -33.40 -11.01
C VAL A 23 -1.43 -33.57 -11.37
N VAL A 24 -0.90 -32.64 -12.16
CA VAL A 24 0.51 -32.58 -12.55
C VAL A 24 1.13 -31.38 -11.85
N GLY A 25 2.04 -31.65 -10.92
CA GLY A 25 2.78 -30.62 -10.18
C GLY A 25 3.99 -30.17 -10.98
N THR A 26 4.12 -28.86 -11.22
CA THR A 26 5.22 -28.26 -11.99
C THR A 26 6.09 -27.36 -11.12
N ALA A 27 7.38 -27.30 -11.43
CA ALA A 27 8.27 -26.27 -10.91
C ALA A 27 8.34 -25.12 -11.93
N HIS A 28 7.73 -23.97 -11.60
CA HIS A 28 7.47 -22.82 -12.50
C HIS A 28 8.70 -22.11 -13.11
N VAL A 29 9.88 -22.73 -13.06
CA VAL A 29 11.17 -22.21 -13.51
C VAL A 29 12.08 -23.30 -14.11
N SER A 30 11.55 -24.50 -14.41
CA SER A 30 12.35 -25.64 -14.89
C SER A 30 11.94 -26.06 -16.30
N GLU A 31 12.90 -26.13 -17.23
CA GLU A 31 12.69 -26.67 -18.58
C GLU A 31 12.14 -28.12 -18.54
N GLN A 32 12.53 -28.90 -17.53
CA GLN A 32 12.04 -30.27 -17.36
C GLN A 32 10.53 -30.32 -17.07
N SER A 33 9.99 -29.31 -16.37
CA SER A 33 8.55 -29.21 -16.12
C SER A 33 7.77 -28.91 -17.39
N VAL A 34 8.35 -28.12 -18.32
CA VAL A 34 7.74 -27.85 -19.63
C VAL A 34 7.62 -29.13 -20.44
N GLU A 35 8.73 -29.87 -20.60
CA GLU A 35 8.73 -31.15 -21.33
C GLU A 35 7.77 -32.18 -20.71
N GLU A 36 7.69 -32.24 -19.38
CA GLU A 36 6.78 -33.14 -18.68
C GLU A 36 5.30 -32.79 -18.95
N VAL A 37 4.96 -31.50 -18.96
CA VAL A 37 3.60 -31.02 -19.28
C VAL A 37 3.22 -31.39 -20.71
N GLU A 38 4.05 -31.03 -21.69
CA GLU A 38 3.80 -31.31 -23.11
C GLU A 38 3.58 -32.82 -23.33
N ARG A 39 4.52 -33.65 -22.86
CA ARG A 39 4.45 -35.10 -22.97
C ARG A 39 3.19 -35.66 -22.32
N THR A 40 2.82 -35.17 -21.15
CA THR A 40 1.63 -35.64 -20.44
C THR A 40 0.35 -35.32 -21.21
N LEU A 41 0.24 -34.12 -21.78
CA LEU A 41 -0.93 -33.72 -22.56
C LEU A 41 -1.03 -34.50 -23.88
N GLU A 42 0.09 -34.75 -24.55
CA GLU A 42 0.16 -35.56 -25.77
C GLU A 42 -0.24 -37.02 -25.53
N GLU A 43 0.22 -37.61 -24.42
CA GLU A 43 -0.05 -39.01 -24.06
C GLU A 43 -1.47 -39.22 -23.53
N ARG A 44 -1.95 -38.33 -22.64
CA ARG A 44 -3.23 -38.48 -21.94
C ARG A 44 -4.42 -38.00 -22.77
N ARG A 45 -4.25 -36.93 -23.55
CA ARG A 45 -5.31 -36.27 -24.34
C ARG A 45 -6.63 -36.10 -23.55
N PRO A 46 -6.63 -35.32 -22.45
CA PRO A 46 -7.82 -35.07 -21.66
C PRO A 46 -8.90 -34.31 -22.46
N ASP A 47 -10.11 -34.24 -21.92
CA ASP A 47 -11.16 -33.37 -22.49
C ASP A 47 -10.87 -31.90 -22.17
N ILE A 48 -10.31 -31.63 -20.97
CA ILE A 48 -9.99 -30.29 -20.47
C ILE A 48 -8.59 -30.27 -19.85
N VAL A 49 -7.82 -29.25 -20.18
CA VAL A 49 -6.60 -28.86 -19.47
C VAL A 49 -6.96 -27.74 -18.51
N ALA A 50 -6.78 -27.98 -17.21
CA ALA A 50 -6.98 -26.98 -16.17
C ALA A 50 -5.63 -26.38 -15.78
N VAL A 51 -5.50 -25.06 -15.77
CA VAL A 51 -4.24 -24.36 -15.42
C VAL A 51 -4.41 -23.49 -14.18
N GLU A 52 -3.42 -23.51 -13.29
CA GLU A 52 -3.33 -22.65 -12.11
C GLU A 52 -3.03 -21.20 -12.50
N LEU A 53 -3.98 -20.57 -13.20
CA LEU A 53 -3.87 -19.22 -13.70
C LEU A 53 -5.22 -18.51 -13.59
N ASP A 54 -5.19 -17.24 -13.17
CA ASP A 54 -6.37 -16.38 -13.19
C ASP A 54 -6.54 -15.68 -14.55
N GLU A 55 -7.73 -15.15 -14.80
CA GLU A 55 -8.07 -14.52 -16.07
C GLU A 55 -7.20 -13.30 -16.40
N GLY A 56 -6.80 -12.51 -15.39
CA GLY A 56 -5.93 -11.35 -15.59
C GLY A 56 -4.53 -11.75 -16.03
N ARG A 57 -3.95 -12.78 -15.40
CA ARG A 57 -2.64 -13.32 -15.79
C ARG A 57 -2.69 -14.02 -17.15
N TYR A 58 -3.78 -14.73 -17.46
CA TYR A 58 -3.98 -15.34 -18.78
C TYR A 58 -3.96 -14.29 -19.91
N ARG A 59 -4.74 -13.22 -19.77
CA ARG A 59 -4.77 -12.11 -20.74
C ARG A 59 -3.40 -11.45 -20.90
N GLN A 60 -2.68 -11.25 -19.79
CA GLN A 60 -1.33 -10.70 -19.82
C GLN A 60 -0.35 -11.59 -20.60
N MET A 61 -0.42 -12.92 -20.42
CA MET A 61 0.39 -13.89 -21.18
C MET A 61 0.06 -13.88 -22.68
N GLN A 62 -1.20 -13.65 -23.03
CA GLN A 62 -1.67 -13.49 -24.42
C GLN A 62 -1.29 -12.12 -25.03
N GLY A 63 -0.62 -11.25 -24.28
CA GLY A 63 -0.16 -9.93 -24.74
C GLY A 63 -1.23 -8.84 -24.70
N GLU A 64 -2.36 -9.06 -24.00
CA GLU A 64 -3.34 -8.02 -23.76
C GLU A 64 -2.82 -7.02 -22.73
N THR A 65 -3.13 -5.74 -22.93
CA THR A 65 -2.73 -4.67 -22.01
C THR A 65 -3.67 -4.68 -20.79
N PRO A 66 -3.15 -4.55 -19.55
CA PRO A 66 -4.01 -4.47 -18.36
C PRO A 66 -5.04 -3.35 -18.50
N GLU A 67 -6.30 -3.62 -18.16
CA GLU A 67 -7.39 -2.65 -18.25
C GLU A 67 -7.13 -1.41 -17.36
N ASP A 68 -7.60 -0.25 -17.81
CA ASP A 68 -7.50 1.04 -17.11
C ASP A 68 -8.06 0.92 -15.67
N LEU A 69 -7.32 1.40 -14.67
CA LEU A 69 -7.85 1.50 -13.30
C LEU A 69 -8.90 2.61 -13.25
N ASP A 70 -10.10 2.29 -12.76
CA ASP A 70 -11.16 3.28 -12.61
C ASP A 70 -10.75 4.36 -11.59
N ALA A 71 -10.73 5.61 -12.03
CA ALA A 71 -10.15 6.74 -11.30
C ALA A 71 -10.77 6.98 -9.90
N SER A 72 -11.98 6.47 -9.66
CA SER A 72 -12.66 6.52 -8.35
C SER A 72 -12.17 5.49 -7.35
N ASP A 73 -11.60 4.38 -7.81
CA ASP A 73 -11.05 3.33 -6.95
C ASP A 73 -9.65 3.66 -6.46
N LEU A 74 -8.96 4.62 -7.10
CA LEU A 74 -7.70 5.21 -6.64
C LEU A 74 -7.83 6.04 -5.35
N LEU A 75 -9.04 6.51 -5.03
CA LEU A 75 -9.30 7.46 -3.94
C LEU A 75 -10.00 6.83 -2.72
N ARG A 76 -10.47 5.58 -2.83
CA ARG A 76 -11.04 4.82 -1.72
C ARG A 76 -9.96 3.95 -1.09
N GLY A 77 -9.29 4.46 -0.07
CA GLY A 77 -8.44 3.85 1.00
C GLY A 77 -7.81 2.45 0.89
N ASN A 78 -8.42 1.49 0.18
CA ASN A 78 -7.92 0.14 -0.08
C ASN A 78 -6.84 0.10 -1.19
N THR A 79 -6.72 1.16 -2.00
CA THR A 79 -5.82 1.21 -3.15
C THR A 79 -4.35 1.27 -2.77
N VAL A 80 -4.00 1.92 -1.66
CA VAL A 80 -2.59 1.97 -1.22
C VAL A 80 -2.07 0.56 -0.95
N PHE A 81 -2.92 -0.31 -0.38
CA PHE A 81 -2.58 -1.70 -0.15
C PHE A 81 -2.53 -2.50 -1.45
N GLN A 82 -3.40 -2.22 -2.41
CA GLN A 82 -3.37 -2.83 -3.74
C GLN A 82 -2.12 -2.42 -4.53
N PHE A 83 -1.74 -1.14 -4.48
CA PHE A 83 -0.49 -0.65 -5.07
C PHE A 83 0.74 -1.23 -4.39
N LEU A 84 0.74 -1.30 -3.06
CA LEU A 84 1.82 -1.93 -2.31
C LEU A 84 1.94 -3.42 -2.65
N ALA A 85 0.81 -4.12 -2.78
CA ALA A 85 0.74 -5.51 -3.22
C ALA A 85 1.31 -5.69 -4.62
N TYR A 86 0.89 -4.87 -5.59
CA TYR A 86 1.41 -4.92 -6.96
C TYR A 86 2.89 -4.58 -7.04
N TRP A 87 3.34 -3.55 -6.31
CA TRP A 87 4.74 -3.15 -6.29
C TRP A 87 5.63 -4.24 -5.68
N MET A 88 5.21 -4.83 -4.57
CA MET A 88 5.91 -5.94 -3.93
C MET A 88 5.90 -7.21 -4.82
N LEU A 89 4.78 -7.53 -5.46
CA LEU A 89 4.68 -8.66 -6.37
C LEU A 89 5.60 -8.46 -7.58
N SER A 90 5.63 -7.26 -8.14
CA SER A 90 6.52 -6.92 -9.25
C SER A 90 8.00 -6.93 -8.83
N TYR A 91 8.33 -6.51 -7.60
CA TYR A 91 9.67 -6.64 -7.03
C TYR A 91 10.09 -8.10 -6.88
N ILE A 92 9.22 -8.95 -6.33
CA ILE A 92 9.45 -10.39 -6.19
C ILE A 92 9.62 -11.03 -7.58
N GLN A 93 8.75 -10.70 -8.53
CA GLN A 93 8.81 -11.20 -9.92
C GLN A 93 10.13 -10.81 -10.61
N ALA A 94 10.54 -9.54 -10.52
CA ALA A 94 11.80 -9.07 -11.09
C ALA A 94 13.01 -9.80 -10.48
N ARG A 95 12.98 -10.06 -9.17
CA ARG A 95 14.09 -10.72 -8.47
C ARG A 95 14.21 -12.22 -8.75
N LEU A 96 13.10 -12.90 -9.05
CA LEU A 96 13.10 -14.31 -9.43
C LEU A 96 13.55 -14.51 -10.89
N GLY A 97 13.17 -13.62 -11.80
CA GLY A 97 13.57 -13.69 -13.22
C GLY A 97 15.08 -13.64 -13.45
N ASP A 98 15.83 -12.92 -12.62
CA ASP A 98 17.29 -12.79 -12.77
C ASP A 98 18.08 -14.02 -12.29
N ARG A 99 17.48 -14.91 -11.47
CA ARG A 99 18.18 -16.08 -10.89
C ARG A 99 17.98 -17.38 -11.67
N PHE A 100 16.91 -17.48 -12.44
CA PHE A 100 16.51 -18.67 -13.16
C PHE A 100 16.24 -18.22 -14.59
N ASP A 101 17.06 -18.63 -15.55
CA ASP A 101 17.06 -18.23 -16.98
C ASP A 101 15.82 -18.75 -17.75
N VAL A 102 14.64 -18.70 -17.12
CA VAL A 102 13.34 -19.23 -17.59
C VAL A 102 12.25 -18.22 -17.24
N ASP A 103 11.42 -17.86 -18.22
CA ASP A 103 10.27 -16.97 -18.01
C ASP A 103 9.31 -17.55 -16.95
N PRO A 104 8.99 -16.83 -15.86
CA PRO A 104 8.06 -17.31 -14.85
C PRO A 104 6.69 -17.66 -15.46
N GLY A 105 6.29 -18.93 -15.36
CA GLY A 105 5.05 -19.44 -15.96
C GLY A 105 5.20 -20.04 -17.36
N ALA A 106 6.43 -20.36 -17.79
CA ALA A 106 6.70 -21.08 -19.04
C ALA A 106 5.98 -22.44 -19.13
N ASP A 107 5.84 -23.14 -18.00
CA ASP A 107 5.09 -24.39 -17.86
C ASP A 107 3.58 -24.21 -18.10
N MET A 108 3.00 -23.16 -17.54
CA MET A 108 1.59 -22.80 -17.75
C MET A 108 1.33 -22.39 -19.20
N LYS A 109 2.26 -21.64 -19.79
CA LYS A 109 2.19 -21.27 -21.20
C LYS A 109 2.29 -22.50 -22.11
N ALA A 110 3.20 -23.42 -21.84
CA ALA A 110 3.31 -24.67 -22.58
C ALA A 110 2.02 -25.51 -22.49
N ALA A 111 1.38 -25.54 -21.32
CA ALA A 111 0.08 -26.20 -21.16
C ALA A 111 -1.01 -25.56 -22.04
N ILE A 112 -1.08 -24.23 -22.07
CA ILE A 112 -2.03 -23.47 -22.90
C ILE A 112 -1.76 -23.71 -24.39
N ASP A 113 -0.52 -23.51 -24.83
CA ASP A 113 -0.13 -23.66 -26.23
C ASP A 113 -0.38 -25.10 -26.73
N THR A 114 -0.06 -26.11 -25.91
CA THR A 114 -0.30 -27.53 -26.21
C THR A 114 -1.79 -27.87 -26.24
N ALA A 115 -2.58 -27.31 -25.32
CA ALA A 115 -4.03 -27.49 -25.31
C ALA A 115 -4.66 -26.92 -26.59
N GLU A 116 -4.23 -25.73 -27.03
CA GLU A 116 -4.66 -25.11 -28.29
C GLU A 116 -4.25 -25.95 -29.51
N GLU A 117 -2.99 -26.42 -29.57
CA GLU A 117 -2.49 -27.26 -30.67
C GLU A 117 -3.27 -28.58 -30.81
N LEU A 118 -3.61 -29.19 -29.69
CA LEU A 118 -4.35 -30.45 -29.64
C LEU A 118 -5.88 -30.26 -29.72
N GLY A 119 -6.38 -29.03 -29.67
CA GLY A 119 -7.81 -28.70 -29.66
C GLY A 119 -8.54 -29.21 -28.41
N LEU A 120 -7.91 -29.09 -27.25
CA LEU A 120 -8.45 -29.47 -25.94
C LEU A 120 -9.13 -28.27 -25.28
N GLY A 121 -10.14 -28.50 -24.44
CA GLY A 121 -10.75 -27.41 -23.68
C GLY A 121 -9.77 -26.83 -22.65
N LEU A 122 -9.83 -25.52 -22.43
CA LEU A 122 -8.99 -24.83 -21.44
C LEU A 122 -9.83 -24.30 -20.27
N ALA A 123 -9.41 -24.59 -19.05
CA ALA A 123 -10.06 -24.10 -17.82
C ALA A 123 -9.07 -23.35 -16.93
N LEU A 124 -9.37 -22.09 -16.65
CA LEU A 124 -8.64 -21.28 -15.66
C LEU A 124 -9.19 -21.58 -14.27
N VAL A 125 -8.40 -22.22 -13.41
CA VAL A 125 -8.89 -22.75 -12.12
C VAL A 125 -8.42 -21.96 -10.89
N ASP A 126 -7.64 -20.91 -11.08
CA ASP A 126 -7.15 -20.07 -9.98
C ASP A 126 -8.05 -18.84 -9.73
N ARG A 127 -7.90 -18.26 -8.54
CA ARG A 127 -8.58 -17.04 -8.13
C ARG A 127 -7.75 -15.81 -8.50
N ASP A 128 -8.43 -14.68 -8.67
CA ASP A 128 -7.78 -13.39 -8.90
C ASP A 128 -6.68 -13.11 -7.85
N ILE A 129 -5.49 -12.78 -8.34
CA ILE A 129 -4.30 -12.56 -7.52
C ILE A 129 -4.48 -11.44 -6.49
N GLN A 130 -5.31 -10.44 -6.78
CA GLN A 130 -5.55 -9.31 -5.88
C GLN A 130 -6.37 -9.77 -4.68
N THR A 131 -7.38 -10.63 -4.92
CA THR A 131 -8.15 -11.28 -3.86
C THR A 131 -7.24 -12.15 -2.99
N THR A 132 -6.34 -12.93 -3.61
CA THR A 132 -5.32 -13.73 -2.92
C THR A 132 -4.48 -12.87 -1.98
N VAL A 133 -3.91 -11.77 -2.47
CA VAL A 133 -3.03 -10.91 -1.68
C VAL A 133 -3.79 -10.17 -0.59
N GLN A 134 -5.00 -9.67 -0.87
CA GLN A 134 -5.81 -9.00 0.16
C GLN A 134 -6.14 -9.93 1.34
N ARG A 135 -6.47 -11.19 1.05
CA ARG A 135 -6.77 -12.19 2.08
C ARG A 135 -5.53 -12.61 2.84
N PHE A 136 -4.38 -12.73 2.17
CA PHE A 136 -3.09 -12.88 2.82
C PHE A 136 -2.89 -11.80 3.89
N TRP A 137 -3.01 -10.51 3.53
CA TRP A 137 -2.88 -9.41 4.50
C TRP A 137 -3.93 -9.43 5.61
N ALA A 138 -5.16 -9.85 5.33
CA ALA A 138 -6.21 -9.93 6.35
C ALA A 138 -5.94 -11.04 7.37
N ARG A 139 -5.38 -12.16 6.93
CA ARG A 139 -5.07 -13.35 7.74
C ARG A 139 -3.81 -13.21 8.59
N LEU A 140 -2.88 -12.34 8.20
CA LEU A 140 -1.71 -12.05 9.02
C LEU A 140 -2.13 -11.43 10.36
N THR A 141 -1.65 -12.03 11.44
CA THR A 141 -1.67 -11.49 12.79
C THR A 141 -0.86 -10.20 12.86
N ALA A 142 -1.09 -9.41 13.91
CA ALA A 142 -0.31 -8.19 14.14
C ALA A 142 1.20 -8.46 14.28
N GLY A 143 1.57 -9.64 14.78
CA GLY A 143 2.96 -10.08 14.88
C GLY A 143 3.57 -10.33 13.50
N GLU A 144 2.94 -11.15 12.67
CA GLU A 144 3.43 -11.46 11.31
C GLU A 144 3.52 -10.19 10.44
N LYS A 145 2.54 -9.28 10.53
CA LYS A 145 2.58 -7.97 9.84
C LYS A 145 3.79 -7.15 10.25
N LEU A 146 4.10 -7.15 11.56
CA LEU A 146 5.22 -6.39 12.09
C LEU A 146 6.54 -7.02 11.67
N THR A 147 6.64 -8.35 11.61
CA THR A 147 7.82 -9.05 11.11
C THR A 147 8.07 -8.78 9.63
N LEU A 148 7.04 -8.81 8.77
CA LEU A 148 7.18 -8.46 7.34
C LEU A 148 7.60 -7.00 7.15
N LEU A 149 7.03 -6.08 7.93
CA LEU A 149 7.47 -4.69 7.90
C LEU A 149 8.92 -4.56 8.37
N ALA A 150 9.32 -5.34 9.38
CA ALA A 150 10.68 -5.34 9.91
C ALA A 150 11.69 -5.89 8.91
N SER A 151 11.36 -6.94 8.14
CA SER A 151 12.25 -7.50 7.11
C SER A 151 12.48 -6.51 5.97
N LEU A 152 11.42 -5.85 5.49
CA LEU A 152 11.55 -4.79 4.47
C LEU A 152 12.38 -3.60 4.97
N LEU A 153 12.22 -3.21 6.23
CA LEU A 153 13.01 -2.14 6.84
C LEU A 153 14.46 -2.55 7.06
N ALA A 154 14.75 -3.83 7.30
CA ALA A 154 16.10 -4.35 7.45
C ALA A 154 16.89 -4.30 6.13
N GLU A 155 16.23 -4.46 4.97
CA GLU A 155 16.85 -4.30 3.66
C GLU A 155 17.37 -2.88 3.40
N MET A 156 16.79 -1.86 4.04
CA MET A 156 17.24 -0.47 3.91
C MET A 156 18.59 -0.21 4.56
N GLY A 157 19.07 -1.12 5.41
CA GLY A 157 20.37 -1.05 6.05
C GLY A 157 20.37 -1.53 7.50
N PRO A 158 21.49 -1.34 8.22
CA PRO A 158 21.63 -1.87 9.58
C PRO A 158 20.48 -1.44 10.50
N PRO A 159 19.92 -2.34 11.34
CA PRO A 159 18.75 -2.05 12.19
C PRO A 159 18.89 -0.78 13.04
N LEU A 160 20.10 -0.51 13.53
CA LEU A 160 20.41 0.71 14.28
C LEU A 160 20.26 1.98 13.43
N THR A 161 20.78 1.96 12.20
CA THR A 161 20.71 3.09 11.27
C THR A 161 19.26 3.39 10.90
N VAL A 162 18.49 2.35 10.58
CA VAL A 162 17.08 2.47 10.19
C VAL A 162 16.25 2.99 11.37
N GLY A 163 16.42 2.40 12.56
CA GLY A 163 15.72 2.83 13.76
C GLY A 163 16.00 4.28 14.14
N LEU A 164 17.27 4.70 14.15
CA LEU A 164 17.65 6.09 14.44
C LEU A 164 17.13 7.08 13.39
N THR A 165 17.12 6.70 12.11
CA THR A 165 16.58 7.53 11.02
C THR A 165 15.08 7.74 11.18
N ILE A 166 14.31 6.69 11.44
CA ILE A 166 12.86 6.79 11.67
C ILE A 166 12.58 7.64 12.92
N GLY A 167 13.33 7.41 14.00
CA GLY A 167 13.21 8.20 15.22
C GLY A 167 13.55 9.68 15.02
N ALA A 168 14.52 10.00 14.16
CA ALA A 168 14.86 11.38 13.80
C ALA A 168 13.75 12.06 12.99
N VAL A 169 13.15 11.33 12.04
CA VAL A 169 12.01 11.83 11.24
C VAL A 169 10.80 12.12 12.15
N PHE A 170 10.47 11.20 13.05
CA PHE A 170 9.40 11.40 14.04
C PHE A 170 9.70 12.55 14.99
N GLY A 171 10.94 12.64 15.48
CA GLY A 171 11.40 13.73 16.33
C GLY A 171 11.32 15.08 15.66
N GLY A 172 11.70 15.17 14.39
CA GLY A 172 11.52 16.34 13.56
C GLY A 172 10.05 16.71 13.44
N ALA A 173 9.17 15.76 13.10
CA ALA A 173 7.74 16.02 13.00
C ALA A 173 7.12 16.55 14.30
N ILE A 174 7.45 15.95 15.45
CA ILE A 174 6.99 16.39 16.78
C ILE A 174 7.54 17.78 17.10
N ALA A 175 8.83 18.00 16.90
CA ALA A 175 9.47 19.27 17.18
C ALA A 175 8.81 20.42 16.40
N VAL A 176 8.41 20.17 15.14
CA VAL A 176 7.79 21.21 14.32
C VAL A 176 6.33 21.44 14.72
N VAL A 177 5.55 20.39 15.00
CA VAL A 177 4.14 20.53 15.43
C VAL A 177 4.06 21.15 16.82
N ALA A 178 4.66 20.51 17.83
CA ALA A 178 4.60 21.00 19.20
C ALA A 178 5.36 22.33 19.35
N GLY A 179 6.46 22.53 18.60
CA GLY A 179 7.20 23.79 18.61
C GLY A 179 6.38 24.98 18.09
N ALA A 180 5.52 24.75 17.10
CA ALA A 180 4.65 25.78 16.54
C ALA A 180 3.50 26.20 17.49
N PHE A 181 3.02 25.30 18.35
CA PHE A 181 1.90 25.56 19.26
C PHE A 181 2.32 25.90 20.69
N LEU A 182 3.40 25.28 21.18
CA LEU A 182 3.84 25.36 22.57
C LEU A 182 5.12 26.18 22.75
N GLY A 183 5.78 26.59 21.65
CA GLY A 183 7.09 27.24 21.70
C GLY A 183 8.20 26.23 21.98
N THR A 184 9.19 26.59 22.80
CA THR A 184 10.27 25.65 23.16
C THR A 184 9.72 24.52 24.06
N ILE A 185 9.99 23.27 23.69
CA ILE A 185 9.41 22.06 24.29
C ILE A 185 10.25 21.58 25.49
N LEU A 186 11.56 21.45 25.30
CA LEU A 186 12.50 20.91 26.29
C LEU A 186 13.28 22.02 26.99
N LEU A 187 13.55 23.12 26.29
CA LEU A 187 14.25 24.28 26.81
C LEU A 187 13.24 25.32 27.33
N PRO A 188 13.53 26.00 28.44
CA PRO A 188 12.67 27.06 28.96
C PRO A 188 12.67 28.28 28.03
N ALA A 189 11.50 28.88 27.81
CA ALA A 189 11.36 30.14 27.08
C ALA A 189 12.11 31.26 27.82
N GLY A 190 13.27 31.67 27.29
CA GLY A 190 14.20 32.61 27.94
C GLY A 190 15.45 31.98 28.57
N GLY A 191 15.65 30.68 28.37
CA GLY A 191 16.87 29.97 28.76
C GLY A 191 18.11 30.69 28.23
N PHE A 192 19.09 30.89 29.12
CA PHE A 192 20.32 31.66 28.92
C PHE A 192 20.24 33.18 29.15
N GLY A 193 19.19 33.72 29.78
CA GLY A 193 19.24 35.08 30.36
C GLY A 193 19.59 36.20 29.37
N GLY A 194 19.18 36.04 28.11
CA GLY A 194 19.48 36.98 27.02
C GLY A 194 20.85 36.80 26.34
N ALA A 195 21.68 35.85 26.78
CA ALA A 195 22.98 35.56 26.18
C ALA A 195 22.89 34.85 24.83
N ILE A 196 21.78 34.15 24.57
CA ILE A 196 21.53 33.47 23.29
C ILE A 196 20.27 34.07 22.65
N PRO A 197 20.34 34.50 21.37
CA PRO A 197 19.17 34.96 20.63
C PRO A 197 18.03 33.92 20.66
N GLY A 198 16.78 34.35 20.87
CA GLY A 198 15.63 33.43 21.01
C GLY A 198 15.45 32.45 19.84
N GLY A 199 15.79 32.87 18.61
CA GLY A 199 15.78 31.98 17.44
C GLY A 199 16.81 30.84 17.50
N LEU A 200 17.97 31.06 18.14
CA LEU A 200 18.97 30.01 18.38
C LEU A 200 18.53 29.04 19.48
N VAL A 201 17.80 29.52 20.49
CA VAL A 201 17.23 28.67 21.55
C VAL A 201 16.18 27.73 20.96
N GLY A 202 15.31 28.21 20.05
CA GLY A 202 14.34 27.37 19.36
C GLY A 202 14.98 26.28 18.47
N LEU A 203 16.07 26.61 17.76
CA LEU A 203 16.81 25.64 16.95
C LEU A 203 17.48 24.55 17.81
N LEU A 204 18.09 24.94 18.94
CA LEU A 204 18.67 23.98 19.88
C LEU A 204 17.62 23.08 20.51
N ASP A 205 16.45 23.64 20.85
CA ASP A 205 15.31 22.89 21.36
C ASP A 205 14.82 21.86 20.35
N THR A 206 14.67 22.26 19.08
CA THR A 206 14.27 21.39 17.97
C THR A 206 15.25 20.22 17.81
N LEU A 207 16.55 20.53 17.80
CA LEU A 207 17.59 19.51 17.68
C LEU A 207 17.59 18.54 18.86
N LEU A 208 17.36 19.06 20.08
CA LEU A 208 17.26 18.24 21.28
C LEU A 208 16.04 17.32 21.25
N VAL A 209 14.89 17.80 20.76
CA VAL A 209 13.67 16.99 20.58
C VAL A 209 13.92 15.90 19.55
N VAL A 210 14.57 16.21 18.42
CA VAL A 210 14.93 15.24 17.38
C VAL A 210 15.83 14.15 17.96
N VAL A 211 16.93 14.51 18.62
CA VAL A 211 17.86 13.54 19.22
C VAL A 211 17.16 12.70 20.29
N THR A 212 16.32 13.32 21.12
CA THR A 212 15.59 12.61 22.18
C THR A 212 14.63 11.59 21.58
N ALA A 213 13.87 11.97 20.55
CA ALA A 213 12.98 11.06 19.85
C ALA A 213 13.75 9.96 19.08
N SER A 214 14.89 10.27 18.46
CA SER A 214 15.78 9.28 17.85
C SER A 214 16.22 8.21 18.85
N LEU A 215 16.49 8.59 20.10
CA LEU A 215 16.88 7.63 21.13
C LEU A 215 15.66 6.91 21.73
N VAL A 216 14.59 7.62 22.07
CA VAL A 216 13.41 7.07 22.76
C VAL A 216 12.55 6.20 21.84
N VAL A 217 12.43 6.56 20.57
CA VAL A 217 11.66 5.80 19.57
C VAL A 217 12.58 4.93 18.73
N GLY A 218 13.71 5.49 18.29
CA GLY A 218 14.60 4.81 17.36
C GLY A 218 15.39 3.65 17.95
N LEU A 219 15.82 3.70 19.22
CA LEU A 219 16.51 2.56 19.84
C LEU A 219 15.58 1.36 20.10
N PRO A 220 14.38 1.53 20.68
CA PRO A 220 13.44 0.41 20.79
C PRO A 220 13.07 -0.19 19.43
N LEU A 221 12.89 0.66 18.41
CA LEU A 221 12.62 0.20 17.05
C LEU A 221 13.82 -0.56 16.47
N ALA A 222 15.05 -0.07 16.63
CA ALA A 222 16.26 -0.78 16.19
C ALA A 222 16.40 -2.15 16.86
N VAL A 223 16.11 -2.24 18.16
CA VAL A 223 16.13 -3.52 18.90
C VAL A 223 15.02 -4.45 18.40
N LEU A 224 13.84 -3.91 18.10
CA LEU A 224 12.72 -4.67 17.54
C LEU A 224 13.08 -5.23 16.15
N LEU A 225 13.63 -4.39 15.27
CA LEU A 225 14.12 -4.78 13.95
C LEU A 225 15.20 -5.85 14.04
N ALA A 226 16.19 -5.68 14.93
CA ALA A 226 17.25 -6.68 15.12
C ALA A 226 16.75 -8.02 15.67
N ARG A 227 15.64 -8.03 16.43
CA ARG A 227 15.04 -9.27 16.95
C ARG A 227 14.13 -9.98 15.95
N LEU A 228 13.52 -9.23 15.05
CA LEU A 228 12.53 -9.77 14.10
C LEU A 228 13.12 -10.02 12.72
N GLY A 229 14.16 -9.28 12.34
CA GLY A 229 14.98 -9.54 11.16
C GLY A 229 16.15 -10.48 11.43
N GLY A 230 16.12 -11.24 12.53
CA GLY A 230 17.17 -12.21 12.87
C GLY A 230 17.24 -13.34 11.85
N ASP A 231 18.47 -13.57 11.37
CA ASP A 231 18.97 -14.69 10.56
C ASP A 231 18.57 -14.76 9.08
N ALA A 232 18.72 -13.65 8.35
CA ALA A 232 18.94 -13.71 6.89
C ALA A 232 20.42 -13.99 6.52
N GLU A 233 21.35 -14.00 7.49
CA GLU A 233 22.78 -14.24 7.27
C GLU A 233 23.24 -15.68 7.55
N ASP A 234 22.39 -16.55 8.08
CA ASP A 234 22.65 -17.99 8.20
C ASP A 234 21.72 -18.76 7.25
N VAL A 235 21.87 -18.52 5.94
CA VAL A 235 21.50 -19.54 4.96
C VAL A 235 22.59 -20.61 5.06
N GLU A 236 22.44 -21.53 6.02
CA GLU A 236 23.14 -22.80 5.96
C GLU A 236 22.86 -23.39 4.58
N ALA A 237 23.93 -23.61 3.82
CA ALA A 237 23.90 -24.36 2.58
C ALA A 237 23.39 -25.77 2.90
N PHE A 238 22.08 -25.96 2.87
CA PHE A 238 21.47 -27.27 2.73
C PHE A 238 21.87 -27.81 1.36
N ASP A 239 22.26 -29.08 1.32
CA ASP A 239 22.72 -29.84 0.14
C ASP A 239 21.61 -29.90 -0.93
N ILE A 240 21.40 -28.81 -1.69
CA ILE A 240 20.41 -28.67 -2.77
C ILE A 240 20.75 -29.57 -3.97
N GLU A 241 22.00 -30.01 -4.09
CA GLU A 241 22.50 -30.77 -5.25
C GLU A 241 21.97 -32.20 -5.35
N GLN A 242 21.09 -32.65 -4.46
CA GLN A 242 20.49 -34.00 -4.48
C GLN A 242 18.96 -34.04 -4.34
N MET A 243 18.28 -32.90 -4.29
CA MET A 243 16.81 -32.82 -4.15
C MET A 243 16.16 -32.48 -5.49
N THR A 244 14.96 -33.02 -5.78
CA THR A 244 14.21 -32.55 -6.95
C THR A 244 13.71 -31.13 -6.71
N ASP A 245 13.50 -30.33 -7.76
CA ASP A 245 12.98 -28.96 -7.63
C ASP A 245 11.68 -28.92 -6.80
N THR A 246 10.85 -29.96 -6.93
CA THR A 246 9.62 -30.19 -6.14
C THR A 246 9.88 -30.35 -4.64
N ASP A 247 10.93 -31.08 -4.25
CA ASP A 247 11.30 -31.29 -2.85
C ASP A 247 11.83 -29.99 -2.21
N VAL A 248 12.58 -29.19 -2.97
CA VAL A 248 13.07 -27.87 -2.53
C VAL A 248 11.90 -26.92 -2.29
N VAL A 249 10.97 -26.84 -3.23
CA VAL A 249 9.78 -26.00 -3.11
C VAL A 249 8.94 -26.43 -1.90
N SER A 250 8.77 -27.73 -1.67
CA SER A 250 8.03 -28.26 -0.53
C SER A 250 8.68 -27.88 0.81
N ALA A 251 10.02 -27.97 0.91
CA ALA A 251 10.76 -27.57 2.10
C ALA A 251 10.61 -26.06 2.40
N MET A 252 10.73 -25.23 1.37
CA MET A 252 10.54 -23.77 1.50
C MET A 252 9.10 -23.41 1.94
N MET A 253 8.10 -24.12 1.44
CA MET A 253 6.69 -23.91 1.83
C MET A 253 6.44 -24.30 3.28
N GLU A 254 7.06 -25.38 3.76
CA GLU A 254 6.95 -25.80 5.16
C GLU A 254 7.63 -24.81 6.12
N GLU A 255 8.79 -24.27 5.74
CA GLU A 255 9.46 -23.23 6.50
C GLU A 255 8.63 -21.93 6.56
N PHE A 256 8.03 -21.55 5.42
CA PHE A 256 7.09 -20.43 5.38
C PHE A 256 5.85 -20.65 6.26
N ARG A 257 5.30 -21.87 6.29
CA ARG A 257 4.18 -22.23 7.20
C ARG A 257 4.55 -22.07 8.67
N GLN A 258 5.78 -22.41 9.07
CA GLN A 258 6.25 -22.24 10.44
C GLN A 258 6.42 -20.77 10.81
N PHE A 259 6.90 -19.96 9.88
CA PHE A 259 7.13 -18.53 10.08
C PHE A 259 5.84 -17.69 10.03
N SER A 260 4.94 -17.98 9.08
CA SER A 260 3.71 -17.22 8.82
C SER A 260 2.51 -18.17 8.60
N PRO A 261 1.98 -18.79 9.68
CA PRO A 261 0.84 -19.70 9.58
C PRO A 261 -0.40 -19.04 8.96
N GLY A 262 -0.67 -17.77 9.30
CA GLY A 262 -1.79 -17.03 8.71
C GLY A 262 -1.57 -16.76 7.22
N GLY A 263 -0.33 -16.46 6.85
CA GLY A 263 0.07 -16.24 5.47
C GLY A 263 -0.05 -17.49 4.61
N ALA A 264 0.45 -18.63 5.09
CA ALA A 264 0.37 -19.91 4.39
C ALA A 264 -1.08 -20.42 4.27
N ALA A 265 -1.89 -20.27 5.32
CA ALA A 265 -3.31 -20.61 5.24
C ALA A 265 -4.05 -19.80 4.16
N ALA A 266 -3.66 -18.55 3.94
CA ALA A 266 -4.27 -17.69 2.93
C ALA A 266 -3.71 -17.94 1.53
N LEU A 267 -2.39 -18.03 1.35
CA LEU A 267 -1.75 -18.14 0.03
C LEU A 267 -1.77 -19.57 -0.52
N ILE A 268 -1.79 -20.58 0.35
CA ILE A 268 -1.71 -21.99 -0.01
C ILE A 268 -3.05 -22.66 0.26
N ASP A 269 -3.44 -22.85 1.53
CA ASP A 269 -4.57 -23.75 1.85
C ASP A 269 -5.93 -23.28 1.28
N GLU A 270 -6.21 -21.98 1.31
CA GLU A 270 -7.40 -21.43 0.67
C GLU A 270 -7.35 -21.49 -0.85
N ARG A 271 -6.16 -21.36 -1.43
CA ARG A 271 -5.96 -21.40 -2.88
C ARG A 271 -6.12 -22.83 -3.38
N ASP A 272 -5.55 -23.81 -2.68
CA ASP A 272 -5.76 -25.24 -2.91
C ASP A 272 -7.24 -25.59 -2.85
N ALA A 273 -7.96 -25.11 -1.83
CA ALA A 273 -9.38 -25.36 -1.68
C ALA A 273 -10.21 -24.74 -2.83
N PHE A 274 -9.84 -23.54 -3.29
CA PHE A 274 -10.50 -22.89 -4.41
C PHE A 274 -10.29 -23.67 -5.72
N ILE A 275 -9.04 -24.05 -6.01
CA ILE A 275 -8.69 -24.82 -7.20
C ILE A 275 -9.39 -26.18 -7.17
N ALA A 276 -9.38 -26.86 -6.02
CA ALA A 276 -10.06 -28.13 -5.84
C ALA A 276 -11.58 -28.01 -6.10
N HIS A 277 -12.26 -26.95 -5.65
CA HIS A 277 -13.67 -26.71 -6.00
C HIS A 277 -13.87 -26.66 -7.52
N ARG A 278 -13.03 -25.92 -8.24
CA ARG A 278 -13.13 -25.81 -9.71
C ARG A 278 -12.87 -27.15 -10.41
N LEU A 279 -11.88 -27.91 -9.95
CA LEU A 279 -11.57 -29.23 -10.52
C LEU A 279 -12.69 -30.25 -10.25
N LEU A 280 -13.32 -30.20 -9.07
CA LEU A 280 -14.48 -31.03 -8.74
C LEU A 280 -15.69 -30.65 -9.60
N GLU A 281 -15.95 -29.37 -9.85
CA GLU A 281 -17.01 -28.91 -10.76
C GLU A 281 -16.83 -29.51 -12.17
N LEU A 282 -15.60 -29.53 -12.69
CA LEU A 282 -15.30 -30.13 -14.00
C LEU A 282 -15.44 -31.67 -13.96
N ARG A 283 -14.91 -32.33 -12.94
CA ARG A 283 -15.02 -33.78 -12.79
C ARG A 283 -16.48 -34.24 -12.71
N ASP A 284 -17.27 -33.55 -11.89
CA ASP A 284 -18.68 -33.87 -11.67
C ASP A 284 -19.54 -33.52 -12.91
N GLY A 285 -19.03 -32.64 -13.78
CA GLY A 285 -19.53 -32.39 -15.13
C GLY A 285 -19.27 -33.54 -16.12
N GLY A 286 -18.49 -34.56 -15.75
CA GLY A 286 -18.18 -35.73 -16.58
C GLY A 286 -16.96 -35.58 -17.47
N TYR A 287 -16.06 -34.64 -17.15
CA TYR A 287 -14.86 -34.34 -17.91
C TYR A 287 -13.64 -35.13 -17.41
N HIS A 288 -12.79 -35.59 -18.34
CA HIS A 288 -11.44 -35.99 -18.02
C HIS A 288 -10.53 -34.77 -18.02
N VAL A 289 -10.00 -34.41 -16.85
CA VAL A 289 -9.21 -33.20 -16.63
C VAL A 289 -7.77 -33.56 -16.28
N VAL A 290 -6.81 -32.91 -16.93
CA VAL A 290 -5.43 -32.83 -16.44
C VAL A 290 -5.22 -31.43 -15.89
N ALA A 291 -4.91 -31.33 -14.61
CA ALA A 291 -4.69 -30.06 -13.91
C ALA A 291 -3.18 -29.79 -13.78
N ILE A 292 -2.69 -28.74 -14.43
CA ILE A 292 -1.32 -28.26 -14.32
C ILE A 292 -1.28 -27.22 -13.21
N VAL A 293 -0.60 -27.56 -12.11
CA VAL A 293 -0.54 -26.75 -10.89
C VAL A 293 0.89 -26.69 -10.37
N GLY A 294 1.22 -25.66 -9.62
CA GLY A 294 2.50 -25.56 -8.94
C GLY A 294 2.73 -26.73 -7.99
N ALA A 295 3.97 -27.21 -7.93
CA ALA A 295 4.38 -28.31 -7.06
C ALA A 295 3.95 -28.14 -5.59
N GLY A 296 3.95 -26.90 -5.08
CA GLY A 296 3.52 -26.58 -3.72
C GLY A 296 2.02 -26.73 -3.44
N HIS A 297 1.18 -26.76 -4.49
CA HIS A 297 -0.27 -26.88 -4.39
C HIS A 297 -0.77 -28.31 -4.61
N ARG A 298 0.02 -29.14 -5.31
CA ARG A 298 -0.35 -30.51 -5.70
C ARG A 298 -0.90 -31.35 -4.56
N GLU A 299 -0.14 -31.49 -3.47
CA GLU A 299 -0.53 -32.35 -2.34
C GLU A 299 -1.83 -31.87 -1.67
N GLY A 300 -1.99 -30.56 -1.51
CA GLY A 300 -3.18 -29.96 -0.91
C GLY A 300 -4.43 -30.17 -1.78
N ILE A 301 -4.29 -30.02 -3.10
CA ILE A 301 -5.37 -30.25 -4.06
C ILE A 301 -5.75 -31.74 -4.10
N GLU A 302 -4.79 -32.65 -4.25
CA GLU A 302 -5.02 -34.10 -4.29
C GLU A 302 -5.78 -34.56 -3.02
N ARG A 303 -5.39 -34.04 -1.85
CA ARG A 303 -6.09 -34.31 -0.58
C ARG A 303 -7.57 -33.92 -0.63
N TYR A 304 -7.91 -32.74 -1.16
CA TYR A 304 -9.29 -32.29 -1.29
C TYR A 304 -10.07 -33.05 -2.36
N LEU A 305 -9.41 -33.49 -3.43
CA LEU A 305 -10.03 -34.32 -4.47
C LEU A 305 -10.40 -35.72 -3.94
N GLU A 306 -9.56 -36.30 -3.09
CA GLU A 306 -9.81 -37.57 -2.40
C GLU A 306 -10.84 -37.46 -1.27
N ARG A 307 -10.84 -36.33 -0.54
CA ARG A 307 -11.75 -36.04 0.58
C ARG A 307 -12.50 -34.72 0.38
N PRO A 308 -13.51 -34.69 -0.52
CA PRO A 308 -14.28 -33.47 -0.78
C PRO A 308 -15.04 -32.95 0.45
N ASP A 309 -15.31 -33.79 1.44
CA ASP A 309 -16.00 -33.40 2.69
C ASP A 309 -15.17 -32.42 3.56
N GLU A 310 -13.85 -32.33 3.35
CA GLU A 310 -12.96 -31.41 4.06
C GLU A 310 -12.94 -30.01 3.44
N LEU A 311 -13.56 -29.81 2.28
CA LEU A 311 -13.54 -28.53 1.58
C LEU A 311 -14.36 -27.46 2.31
N PRO A 312 -13.77 -26.28 2.60
CA PRO A 312 -14.52 -25.14 3.08
C PRO A 312 -15.51 -24.65 2.00
N PRO A 313 -16.65 -24.06 2.38
CA PRO A 313 -17.64 -23.57 1.43
C PRO A 313 -17.07 -22.43 0.57
N MET A 314 -17.39 -22.43 -0.73
CA MET A 314 -16.87 -21.46 -1.71
C MET A 314 -17.10 -20.00 -1.31
N SER A 315 -18.21 -19.69 -0.63
CA SER A 315 -18.50 -18.34 -0.12
C SER A 315 -17.49 -17.82 0.92
N THR A 316 -16.72 -18.70 1.56
CA THR A 316 -15.64 -18.32 2.49
C THR A 316 -14.30 -18.11 1.79
N LEU A 317 -14.16 -18.64 0.58
CA LEU A 317 -12.98 -18.53 -0.27
C LEU A 317 -13.05 -17.31 -1.20
N VAL A 318 -14.26 -16.78 -1.42
CA VAL A 318 -14.55 -15.64 -2.29
C VAL A 318 -15.03 -14.45 -1.45
N GLY A 319 -14.26 -13.35 -1.45
CA GLY A 319 -14.62 -12.09 -0.77
C GLY A 319 -13.49 -11.48 0.06
N THR A 320 -13.66 -10.20 0.44
CA THR A 320 -12.68 -9.43 1.23
C THR A 320 -13.06 -9.45 2.71
N GLU A 321 -12.15 -9.93 3.56
CA GLU A 321 -12.26 -9.85 5.01
C GLU A 321 -12.14 -8.37 5.44
N SER A 322 -13.27 -7.67 5.61
CA SER A 322 -13.27 -6.27 6.02
C SER A 322 -12.96 -6.14 7.51
N GLY A 323 -11.68 -5.92 7.85
CA GLY A 323 -11.24 -5.73 9.23
C GLY A 323 -11.72 -4.40 9.85
N GLY A 324 -12.34 -4.50 11.04
CA GLY A 324 -12.35 -3.50 12.12
C GLY A 324 -12.89 -2.08 11.85
N ARG A 325 -14.07 -1.75 12.41
CA ARG A 325 -14.80 -0.48 12.26
C ARG A 325 -14.21 0.77 12.97
N PHE A 326 -12.97 0.73 13.48
CA PHE A 326 -12.43 1.86 14.25
C PHE A 326 -10.93 2.07 14.03
N SER A 327 -10.60 3.07 13.22
CA SER A 327 -9.23 3.55 13.03
C SER A 327 -8.92 4.62 14.08
N LEU A 328 -7.95 4.36 14.97
CA LEU A 328 -7.47 5.34 15.94
C LEU A 328 -6.98 6.63 15.25
N TYR A 329 -6.48 6.51 14.02
CA TYR A 329 -6.07 7.61 13.17
C TYR A 329 -7.25 8.48 12.70
N GLU A 330 -8.40 7.88 12.39
CA GLU A 330 -9.63 8.64 12.08
C GLU A 330 -10.09 9.45 13.29
N LEU A 331 -10.07 8.85 14.49
CA LEU A 331 -10.42 9.54 15.73
C LEU A 331 -9.50 10.74 16.01
N VAL A 332 -8.18 10.56 15.84
CA VAL A 332 -7.20 11.64 16.00
C VAL A 332 -7.44 12.74 14.96
N GLY A 333 -7.65 12.38 13.70
CA GLY A 333 -7.95 13.32 12.62
C GLY A 333 -9.22 14.15 12.88
N TYR A 334 -10.31 13.50 13.33
CA TYR A 334 -11.55 14.19 13.70
C TYR A 334 -11.38 15.06 14.95
N THR A 335 -10.56 14.65 15.92
CA THR A 335 -10.28 15.43 17.12
C THR A 335 -9.54 16.72 16.77
N ILE A 336 -8.57 16.66 15.86
CA ILE A 336 -7.85 17.85 15.36
C ILE A 336 -8.82 18.80 14.63
N GLY A 337 -9.69 18.28 13.77
CA GLY A 337 -10.69 19.11 13.09
C GLY A 337 -11.71 19.74 14.01
N LEU A 338 -12.16 19.01 15.04
CA LEU A 338 -13.01 19.56 16.08
C LEU A 338 -12.30 20.66 16.87
N ALA A 339 -11.04 20.45 17.26
CA ALA A 339 -10.26 21.45 17.99
C ALA A 339 -10.11 22.75 17.18
N PHE A 340 -9.92 22.65 15.87
CA PHE A 340 -9.83 23.81 14.99
C PHE A 340 -11.16 24.56 14.85
N LEU A 341 -12.27 23.83 14.67
CA LEU A 341 -13.61 24.43 14.64
C LEU A 341 -13.93 25.12 15.97
N VAL A 342 -13.56 24.50 17.09
CA VAL A 342 -13.69 25.09 18.43
C VAL A 342 -12.84 26.35 18.55
N PHE A 343 -11.59 26.35 18.06
CA PHE A 343 -10.73 27.53 18.08
C PHE A 343 -11.37 28.74 17.38
N PHE A 344 -11.87 28.58 16.14
CA PHE A 344 -12.57 29.66 15.43
C PHE A 344 -13.89 30.05 16.11
N GLY A 345 -14.65 29.06 16.62
CA GLY A 345 -15.87 29.32 17.38
C GLY A 345 -15.61 30.15 18.64
N LEU A 346 -14.54 29.85 19.37
CA LEU A 346 -14.12 30.59 20.56
C LEU A 346 -13.62 32.00 20.21
N LEU A 347 -12.93 32.20 19.09
CA LEU A 347 -12.57 33.54 18.64
C LEU A 347 -13.81 34.39 18.35
N VAL A 348 -14.81 33.82 17.67
CA VAL A 348 -16.09 34.50 17.39
C VAL A 348 -16.81 34.84 18.70
N LEU A 349 -16.92 33.88 19.62
CA LEU A 349 -17.56 34.08 20.92
C LEU A 349 -16.80 35.08 21.80
N GLY A 350 -15.47 35.10 21.73
CA GLY A 350 -14.60 36.03 22.45
C GLY A 350 -14.63 37.46 21.92
N GLY A 351 -15.40 37.72 20.86
CA GLY A 351 -15.57 39.05 20.29
C GLY A 351 -14.51 39.44 19.25
N ALA A 352 -13.83 38.47 18.63
CA ALA A 352 -12.93 38.76 17.51
C ALA A 352 -13.66 39.54 16.41
N SER A 353 -13.03 40.59 15.90
CA SER A 353 -13.63 41.42 14.86
C SER A 353 -13.78 40.62 13.56
N ARG A 354 -14.82 40.93 12.78
CA ARG A 354 -15.04 40.31 11.46
C ARG A 354 -13.83 40.51 10.55
N THR A 355 -13.13 41.64 10.68
CA THR A 355 -11.91 41.95 9.92
C THR A 355 -10.80 40.96 10.23
N ILE A 356 -10.51 40.71 11.52
CA ILE A 356 -9.45 39.77 11.92
C ILE A 356 -9.80 38.35 11.49
N LEU A 357 -11.05 37.93 11.67
CA LEU A 357 -11.49 36.60 11.25
C LEU A 357 -11.35 36.40 9.72
N LEU A 358 -11.71 37.43 8.94
CA LEU A 358 -11.58 37.39 7.48
C LEU A 358 -10.12 37.44 7.05
N GLU A 359 -9.28 38.23 7.71
CA GLU A 359 -7.85 38.31 7.43
C GLU A 359 -7.12 37.00 7.72
N LEU A 360 -7.44 36.36 8.85
CA LEU A 360 -6.92 35.02 9.19
C LEU A 360 -7.34 33.98 8.16
N PHE A 361 -8.61 33.97 7.76
CA PHE A 361 -9.10 33.03 6.75
C PHE A 361 -8.47 33.26 5.38
N VAL A 362 -8.42 34.52 4.92
CA VAL A 362 -7.80 34.88 3.64
C VAL A 362 -6.32 34.56 3.64
N ALA A 363 -5.60 34.89 4.70
CA ALA A 363 -4.19 34.56 4.83
C ALA A 363 -3.96 33.04 4.81
N LEU A 364 -4.81 32.25 5.47
CA LEU A 364 -4.71 30.78 5.45
C LEU A 364 -4.90 30.22 4.03
N VAL A 365 -5.87 30.74 3.28
CA VAL A 365 -6.12 30.35 1.88
C VAL A 365 -4.97 30.80 0.97
N VAL A 366 -4.49 32.04 1.10
CA VAL A 366 -3.42 32.60 0.25
C VAL A 366 -2.11 31.85 0.45
N VAL A 367 -1.73 31.54 1.68
CA VAL A 367 -0.50 30.80 1.97
C VAL A 367 -0.58 29.38 1.40
N ASN A 368 -1.74 28.72 1.51
CA ASN A 368 -1.94 27.41 0.85
C ASN A 368 -1.93 27.53 -0.68
N ALA A 369 -2.51 28.59 -1.25
CA ALA A 369 -2.45 28.84 -2.69
C ALA A 369 -1.02 28.97 -3.21
N VAL A 370 -0.15 29.66 -2.46
CA VAL A 370 1.27 29.81 -2.79
C VAL A 370 2.04 28.51 -2.57
N CYS A 371 1.93 27.89 -1.39
CA CYS A 371 2.74 26.73 -1.04
C CYS A 371 2.22 25.43 -1.69
N ALA A 372 0.98 25.02 -1.40
CA ALA A 372 0.39 23.79 -1.94
C ALA A 372 0.13 23.90 -3.44
N GLY A 373 -0.47 25.00 -3.89
CA GLY A 373 -0.69 25.24 -5.32
C GLY A 373 0.61 25.41 -6.11
N GLY A 374 1.58 26.13 -5.55
CA GLY A 374 2.90 26.30 -6.17
C GLY A 374 3.69 25.00 -6.29
N LEU A 375 3.75 24.20 -5.22
CA LEU A 375 4.45 22.90 -5.26
C LEU A 375 3.73 21.87 -6.13
N ALA A 376 2.40 21.83 -6.14
CA ALA A 376 1.65 21.04 -7.10
C ALA A 376 1.97 21.46 -8.54
N LYS A 377 2.08 22.77 -8.80
CA LYS A 377 2.45 23.26 -10.13
C LYS A 377 3.88 22.87 -10.52
N LEU A 378 4.83 22.95 -9.59
CA LEU A 378 6.21 22.51 -9.79
C LEU A 378 6.32 20.99 -10.01
N ALA A 379 5.40 20.21 -9.44
CA ALA A 379 5.27 18.78 -9.70
C ALA A 379 4.75 18.44 -11.11
N GLY A 380 4.32 19.44 -11.88
CA GLY A 380 3.80 19.26 -13.23
C GLY A 380 2.28 19.28 -13.33
N ALA A 381 1.55 19.64 -12.26
CA ALA A 381 0.09 19.65 -12.28
C ALA A 381 -0.49 20.64 -13.30
N HIS A 382 -1.69 20.30 -13.80
CA HIS A 382 -2.51 21.25 -14.55
C HIS A 382 -2.90 22.43 -13.66
N TRP A 383 -3.11 23.61 -14.27
CA TRP A 383 -3.42 24.83 -13.52
C TRP A 383 -4.70 24.70 -12.68
N THR A 384 -5.67 23.94 -13.17
CA THR A 384 -6.92 23.62 -12.46
C THR A 384 -6.66 22.73 -11.24
N SER A 385 -5.82 21.71 -11.38
CA SER A 385 -5.40 20.82 -10.28
C SER A 385 -4.60 21.58 -9.22
N ALA A 386 -3.64 22.41 -9.63
CA ALA A 386 -2.84 23.25 -8.74
C ALA A 386 -3.70 24.31 -8.01
N ALA A 387 -4.64 24.96 -8.71
CA ALA A 387 -5.58 25.90 -8.10
C ALA A 387 -6.47 25.20 -7.07
N THR A 388 -6.90 23.97 -7.36
CA THR A 388 -7.70 23.16 -6.44
C THR A 388 -6.90 22.82 -5.18
N ALA A 389 -5.64 22.39 -5.33
CA ALA A 389 -4.72 22.16 -4.21
C ALA A 389 -4.56 23.41 -3.32
N GLY A 390 -4.43 24.57 -3.96
CA GLY A 390 -4.29 25.85 -3.27
C GLY A 390 -5.54 26.30 -2.52
N LEU A 391 -6.70 26.24 -3.19
CA LEU A 391 -7.99 26.69 -2.66
C LEU A 391 -8.51 25.80 -1.53
N PHE A 392 -8.25 24.50 -1.59
CA PHE A 392 -8.69 23.54 -0.58
C PHE A 392 -7.58 23.11 0.37
N GLY A 393 -6.35 23.61 0.19
CA GLY A 393 -5.20 23.19 1.01
C GLY A 393 -5.41 23.43 2.51
N TRP A 394 -6.11 24.51 2.88
CA TRP A 394 -6.47 24.81 4.26
C TRP A 394 -7.36 23.74 4.90
N LEU A 395 -8.13 22.97 4.13
CA LEU A 395 -8.92 21.85 4.66
C LEU A 395 -8.02 20.74 5.20
N THR A 396 -6.81 20.56 4.71
CA THR A 396 -5.83 19.61 5.27
C THR A 396 -5.42 20.03 6.68
N SER A 397 -5.24 21.33 6.89
CA SER A 397 -4.91 21.89 8.21
C SER A 397 -6.07 21.70 9.20
N LEU A 398 -7.32 21.64 8.70
CA LEU A 398 -8.51 21.36 9.51
C LEU A 398 -8.71 19.88 9.75
N PHE A 399 -8.70 19.11 8.68
CA PHE A 399 -9.01 17.69 8.64
C PHE A 399 -7.80 17.02 8.01
N PRO A 400 -6.83 16.53 8.82
CA PRO A 400 -5.64 15.87 8.30
C PRO A 400 -5.93 14.69 7.37
N LEU A 401 -7.14 14.13 7.45
CA LEU A 401 -7.66 13.07 6.58
C LEU A 401 -8.01 13.56 5.16
N LEU A 402 -8.32 14.85 4.99
CA LEU A 402 -8.67 15.50 3.71
C LEU A 402 -7.46 16.26 3.16
N ALA A 403 -6.46 15.53 2.69
CA ALA A 403 -5.22 16.13 2.20
C ALA A 403 -5.39 16.90 0.87
N ALA A 404 -4.73 18.06 0.76
CA ALA A 404 -4.78 18.98 -0.39
C ALA A 404 -4.48 18.28 -1.72
N GLY A 405 -3.53 17.33 -1.67
CA GLY A 405 -3.13 16.52 -2.79
C GLY A 405 -4.24 15.62 -3.31
N TRP A 406 -5.16 15.13 -2.48
CA TRP A 406 -6.29 14.33 -2.98
C TRP A 406 -7.21 15.14 -3.87
N PHE A 407 -7.48 16.41 -3.51
CA PHE A 407 -8.25 17.31 -4.37
C PHE A 407 -7.51 17.62 -5.67
N ALA A 408 -6.20 17.85 -5.60
CA ALA A 408 -5.36 18.06 -6.77
C ALA A 408 -5.36 16.83 -7.69
N GLY A 409 -5.16 15.64 -7.13
CA GLY A 409 -5.13 14.37 -7.85
C GLY A 409 -6.47 14.02 -8.49
N TYR A 410 -7.59 14.24 -7.79
CA TYR A 410 -8.92 14.01 -8.36
C TYR A 410 -9.18 14.89 -9.60
N VAL A 411 -8.75 16.15 -9.58
CA VAL A 411 -8.87 17.03 -10.74
C VAL A 411 -7.87 16.65 -11.83
N GLU A 412 -6.66 16.24 -11.45
CA GLU A 412 -5.60 15.82 -12.37
C GLU A 412 -5.98 14.57 -13.17
N LEU A 413 -6.71 13.62 -12.56
CA LEU A 413 -7.25 12.42 -13.22
C LEU A 413 -8.23 12.72 -14.37
N ARG A 414 -8.70 13.97 -14.52
CA ARG A 414 -9.45 14.39 -15.72
C ARG A 414 -8.56 14.67 -16.93
N TYR A 415 -7.26 14.81 -16.71
CA TYR A 415 -6.27 15.14 -17.74
C TYR A 415 -5.28 14.00 -18.00
N ILE A 416 -5.20 13.03 -17.10
CA ILE A 416 -4.25 11.92 -17.16
C ILE A 416 -5.01 10.62 -16.94
N SER A 417 -4.69 9.59 -17.73
CA SER A 417 -5.08 8.21 -17.47
C SER A 417 -3.93 7.50 -16.75
N VAL A 418 -4.26 6.70 -15.75
CA VAL A 418 -3.28 5.95 -14.94
C VAL A 418 -3.55 4.47 -15.14
N ASN A 419 -2.52 3.75 -15.55
CA ASN A 419 -2.62 2.33 -15.87
C ASN A 419 -1.84 1.47 -14.88
N VAL A 420 -2.26 0.22 -14.68
CA VAL A 420 -1.48 -0.75 -13.89
C VAL A 420 -0.10 -0.95 -14.51
N GLY A 421 -0.02 -0.92 -15.85
CA GLY A 421 1.24 -1.03 -16.61
C GLY A 421 2.27 0.06 -16.28
N ASP A 422 1.84 1.23 -15.78
CA ASP A 422 2.76 2.29 -15.36
C ASP A 422 3.72 1.81 -14.24
N ILE A 423 3.31 0.83 -13.44
CA ILE A 423 4.14 0.26 -12.36
C ILE A 423 5.31 -0.54 -12.96
N ALA A 424 5.05 -1.36 -13.97
CA ALA A 424 6.09 -2.12 -14.65
C ALA A 424 7.13 -1.18 -15.29
N THR A 425 6.66 -0.14 -15.98
CA THR A 425 7.54 0.90 -16.53
C THR A 425 8.37 1.61 -15.45
N LEU A 426 7.80 1.88 -14.27
CA LEU A 426 8.56 2.47 -13.16
C LEU A 426 9.62 1.52 -12.60
N ASN A 427 9.32 0.22 -12.50
CA ASN A 427 10.27 -0.77 -12.02
C ASN A 427 11.41 -0.99 -13.03
N GLU A 428 11.12 -1.02 -14.33
CA GLU A 428 12.15 -1.01 -15.38
C GLU A 428 13.09 0.19 -15.25
N ILE A 429 12.52 1.39 -15.04
CA ILE A 429 13.32 2.61 -14.85
C ILE A 429 14.18 2.50 -13.57
N LEU A 430 13.62 2.00 -12.47
CA LEU A 430 14.33 1.85 -11.21
C LEU A 430 15.39 0.75 -11.21
N GLY A 431 15.27 -0.25 -12.09
CA GLY A 431 16.27 -1.30 -12.30
C GLY A 431 17.51 -0.84 -13.07
N ASP A 432 17.47 0.34 -13.71
CA ASP A 432 18.62 0.95 -14.40
C ASP A 432 19.59 1.58 -13.38
N GLU A 433 20.43 0.74 -12.75
CA GLU A 433 21.42 1.16 -11.74
C GLU A 433 22.57 2.02 -12.31
N GLU A 434 22.75 2.03 -13.63
CA GLU A 434 23.83 2.77 -14.31
C GLU A 434 23.46 4.23 -14.63
N ALA A 435 22.16 4.53 -14.69
CA ALA A 435 21.68 5.86 -15.05
C ALA A 435 21.88 6.91 -13.93
N PRO A 436 22.24 8.16 -14.27
CA PRO A 436 22.27 9.25 -13.30
C PRO A 436 20.89 9.51 -12.69
N ILE A 437 20.83 9.79 -11.38
CA ILE A 437 19.58 10.06 -10.63
C ILE A 437 18.69 11.12 -11.31
N GLY A 438 19.30 12.15 -11.91
CA GLY A 438 18.55 13.20 -12.62
C GLY A 438 17.79 12.68 -13.84
N ASP A 439 18.36 11.71 -14.57
CA ASP A 439 17.73 11.09 -15.73
C ASP A 439 16.62 10.11 -15.30
N LEU A 440 16.89 9.31 -14.26
CA LEU A 440 15.88 8.47 -13.61
C LEU A 440 14.65 9.29 -13.21
N LEU A 441 14.84 10.40 -12.49
CA LEU A 441 13.75 11.29 -12.10
C LEU A 441 13.01 11.91 -13.29
N ALA A 442 13.71 12.23 -14.38
CA ALA A 442 13.07 12.77 -15.58
C ALA A 442 12.19 11.71 -16.27
N ARG A 443 12.69 10.47 -16.41
CA ARG A 443 11.95 9.33 -16.96
C ARG A 443 10.74 8.98 -16.09
N MET A 444 10.93 8.88 -14.77
CA MET A 444 9.82 8.63 -13.83
C MET A 444 8.74 9.72 -13.91
N ARG A 445 9.10 11.01 -14.00
CA ARG A 445 8.13 12.12 -14.15
C ARG A 445 7.32 12.06 -15.45
N ALA A 446 7.81 11.35 -16.46
CA ALA A 446 7.06 11.11 -17.70
C ALA A 446 5.95 10.07 -17.52
N VAL A 447 6.06 9.18 -16.53
CA VAL A 447 5.05 8.15 -16.25
C VAL A 447 3.82 8.78 -15.55
N PRO A 448 2.59 8.58 -16.07
CA PRO A 448 1.38 9.20 -15.51
C PRO A 448 1.14 8.90 -14.04
N LEU A 449 1.29 7.63 -13.62
CA LEU A 449 1.17 7.23 -12.22
C LEU A 449 2.13 8.00 -11.29
N PHE A 450 3.42 8.02 -11.62
CA PHE A 450 4.41 8.70 -10.79
C PHE A 450 4.17 10.21 -10.78
N ARG A 451 3.81 10.81 -11.91
CA ARG A 451 3.43 12.23 -11.97
C ARG A 451 2.25 12.53 -11.04
N LEU A 452 1.21 11.69 -11.04
CA LEU A 452 0.07 11.85 -10.14
C LEU A 452 0.51 11.79 -8.68
N ILE A 453 1.25 10.75 -8.29
CA ILE A 453 1.76 10.55 -6.93
C ILE A 453 2.60 11.76 -6.50
N LEU A 454 3.49 12.23 -7.38
CA LEU A 454 4.35 13.39 -7.12
C LEU A 454 3.54 14.67 -6.93
N ILE A 455 2.49 14.90 -7.72
CA ILE A 455 1.57 16.05 -7.57
C ILE A 455 0.87 15.99 -6.21
N VAL A 456 0.29 14.83 -5.87
CA VAL A 456 -0.41 14.63 -4.58
C VAL A 456 0.55 14.85 -3.42
N ALA A 457 1.73 14.24 -3.47
CA ALA A 457 2.75 14.34 -2.43
C ALA A 457 3.23 15.79 -2.24
N LEU A 458 3.62 16.48 -3.32
CA LEU A 458 4.12 17.86 -3.24
C LEU A 458 3.04 18.86 -2.83
N ALA A 459 1.77 18.65 -3.22
CA ALA A 459 0.65 19.44 -2.73
C ALA A 459 0.45 19.27 -1.20
N ASN A 460 0.55 18.04 -0.70
CA ASN A 460 0.46 17.74 0.73
C ASN A 460 1.63 18.37 1.51
N VAL A 461 2.85 18.23 1.00
CA VAL A 461 4.04 18.89 1.56
C VAL A 461 3.85 20.40 1.57
N GLY A 462 3.32 20.99 0.50
CA GLY A 462 3.04 22.41 0.45
C GLY A 462 1.96 22.86 1.43
N SER A 463 0.94 22.06 1.68
CA SER A 463 -0.07 22.36 2.70
C SER A 463 0.50 22.26 4.14
N ALA A 464 1.39 21.29 4.38
CA ALA A 464 2.14 21.21 5.62
C ALA A 464 3.03 22.45 5.82
N ILE A 465 3.81 22.84 4.80
CA ILE A 465 4.60 24.08 4.79
C ILE A 465 3.72 25.30 5.02
N ALA A 466 2.54 25.36 4.39
CA ALA A 466 1.61 26.47 4.58
C ALA A 466 1.18 26.60 6.04
N SER A 467 0.92 25.47 6.72
CA SER A 467 0.60 25.45 8.15
C SER A 467 1.80 25.92 9.00
N TYR A 468 3.03 25.51 8.64
CA TYR A 468 4.26 25.97 9.27
C TYR A 468 4.59 27.45 9.02
N VAL A 469 4.10 28.05 7.94
CA VAL A 469 4.26 29.49 7.69
C VAL A 469 3.13 30.28 8.35
N PHE A 470 1.92 29.73 8.36
CA PHE A 470 0.75 30.44 8.85
C PHE A 470 0.77 30.64 10.37
N PHE A 471 0.87 29.58 11.15
CA PHE A 471 0.70 29.66 12.61
C PHE A 471 1.87 30.35 13.34
N PRO A 472 3.15 30.05 13.06
CA PRO A 472 4.24 30.68 13.80
C PRO A 472 4.73 31.99 13.18
N LEU A 473 4.59 32.22 11.86
CA LEU A 473 5.07 33.46 11.22
C LEU A 473 3.95 34.49 11.00
N LEU A 474 2.83 34.08 10.40
CA LEU A 474 1.80 35.05 9.97
C LEU A 474 0.78 35.38 11.05
N LEU A 475 0.35 34.39 11.84
CA LEU A 475 -0.63 34.61 12.91
C LEU A 475 -0.18 35.67 13.92
N PRO A 476 1.08 35.72 14.41
CA PRO A 476 1.50 36.78 15.33
C PRO A 476 1.48 38.17 14.69
N TYR A 477 1.73 38.25 13.39
CA TYR A 477 1.72 39.49 12.63
C TYR A 477 0.30 39.99 12.37
N ILE A 478 -0.61 39.11 11.93
CA ILE A 478 -2.02 39.42 11.71
C ILE A 478 -2.71 39.76 13.04
N ALA A 479 -2.32 39.07 14.12
CA ALA A 479 -2.83 39.35 15.45
C ALA A 479 -2.13 40.53 16.15
N ALA A 480 -1.20 41.25 15.50
CA ALA A 480 -0.46 42.34 16.14
C ALA A 480 -1.40 43.42 16.72
N ASP A 481 -2.48 43.73 16.00
CA ASP A 481 -3.48 44.73 16.41
C ASP A 481 -4.26 44.35 17.68
N ILE A 482 -4.26 43.06 18.07
CA ILE A 482 -4.89 42.56 19.31
C ILE A 482 -3.88 42.19 20.41
N GLY A 483 -2.59 42.46 20.19
CA GLY A 483 -1.50 42.11 21.11
C GLY A 483 -0.83 40.77 20.80
N GLY A 484 -0.82 40.36 19.52
CA GLY A 484 -0.16 39.14 19.07
C GLY A 484 -0.81 37.87 19.62
N ILE A 485 0.01 36.86 19.91
CA ILE A 485 -0.43 35.56 20.44
C ILE A 485 -1.17 35.71 21.79
N ASP A 486 -0.73 36.64 22.64
CA ASP A 486 -1.37 36.92 23.92
C ASP A 486 -2.78 37.50 23.72
N GLY A 487 -2.96 38.29 22.67
CA GLY A 487 -4.26 38.77 22.20
C GLY A 487 -5.21 37.65 21.82
N VAL A 488 -4.75 36.74 20.97
CA VAL A 488 -5.49 35.54 20.54
C VAL A 488 -5.89 34.69 21.75
N THR A 489 -4.95 34.46 22.67
CA THR A 489 -5.17 33.65 23.88
C THR A 489 -6.25 34.27 24.78
N ARG A 490 -6.23 35.59 24.97
CA ARG A 490 -7.28 36.30 25.72
C ARG A 490 -8.65 36.17 25.08
N LEU A 491 -8.74 36.27 23.75
CA LEU A 491 -10.00 36.09 23.02
C LEU A 491 -10.54 34.66 23.16
N LEU A 492 -9.66 33.65 23.11
CA LEU A 492 -10.07 32.26 23.33
C LEU A 492 -10.64 32.05 24.73
N TRP A 493 -9.98 32.59 25.77
CA TRP A 493 -10.48 32.51 27.16
C TRP A 493 -11.79 33.26 27.35
N ALA A 494 -11.90 34.47 26.79
CA ALA A 494 -13.16 35.22 26.79
C ALA A 494 -14.28 34.44 26.08
N GLY A 495 -13.97 33.78 24.97
CA GLY A 495 -14.89 32.91 24.25
C GLY A 495 -15.36 31.71 25.06
N ILE A 496 -14.46 31.09 25.85
CA ILE A 496 -14.83 29.98 26.74
C ILE A 496 -15.77 30.46 27.85
N GLU A 497 -15.43 31.58 28.50
CA GLU A 497 -16.29 32.15 29.54
C GLU A 497 -17.66 32.52 29.00
N GLN A 498 -17.72 33.15 27.82
CA GLN A 498 -18.97 33.56 27.19
C GLN A 498 -19.79 32.36 26.71
N GLY A 499 -19.14 31.35 26.11
CA GLY A 499 -19.77 30.09 25.74
C GLY A 499 -20.35 29.36 26.96
N ALA A 500 -19.62 29.32 28.07
CA ALA A 500 -20.09 28.74 29.32
C ALA A 500 -21.31 29.48 29.89
N ARG A 501 -21.33 30.82 29.85
CA ARG A 501 -22.49 31.63 30.29
C ARG A 501 -23.74 31.35 29.44
N ILE A 502 -23.58 31.24 28.12
CA ILE A 502 -24.66 30.91 27.19
C ILE A 502 -25.21 29.50 27.48
N LEU A 503 -24.33 28.51 27.69
CA LEU A 503 -24.72 27.13 27.98
C LEU A 503 -25.43 26.96 29.33
N VAL A 504 -25.03 27.74 30.34
CA VAL A 504 -25.64 27.74 31.69
C VAL A 504 -26.93 28.60 31.73
N GLY A 505 -27.31 29.24 30.62
CA GLY A 505 -28.56 30.01 30.50
C GLY A 505 -28.55 31.35 31.21
N VAL A 506 -27.36 31.89 31.52
CA VAL A 506 -27.21 33.22 32.12
C VAL A 506 -27.01 34.22 30.98
N VAL A 507 -28.11 34.67 30.38
CA VAL A 507 -28.15 35.80 29.43
C VAL A 507 -29.00 36.92 30.01
#